data_AF-A0A6N2BSW3-F1
#
_entry.id   AF-A0A6N2BSW3-F1
#
_cell.length_a   1.000
_cell.length_b   1.000
_cell.length_c   1.000
_cell.angle_alpha   90.00
_cell.angle_beta   90.00
_cell.angle_gamma   90.00
#
_symmetry.space_group_name_H-M   'P 1'
#
loop_
_entity.id
_entity.type
_entity.pdbx_description
1 polymer ?
#
loop_
_entity_poly.entity_id
_entity_poly.type
_entity_poly.pdbx_seq_one_letter_code
_entity_poly.pdbx_strand_id
1 'polypeptide(L)' 'MGKTRGMGADRKLKSHRWRQRWADKSYKKSHLGNVWKKPFSGSSHAKGIVLEKIDIEAKQPNSAI' A
#
# COMPACT_ATOMS: atom_id res chain seq x y z
N MET A 1 21.01 20.47 -5.24
CA MET A 1 22.03 19.42 -4.98
C MET A 1 21.60 18.11 -5.64
N GLY A 2 22.43 17.54 -6.53
CA GLY A 2 22.05 16.40 -7.38
C GLY A 2 22.71 15.07 -6.97
N LYS A 3 22.36 13.99 -7.69
CA LYS A 3 22.99 12.67 -7.54
C LYS A 3 24.46 12.71 -7.99
N THR A 4 25.30 11.84 -7.44
CA THR A 4 26.70 11.68 -7.86
C THR A 4 26.80 11.16 -9.29
N ARG A 5 27.73 11.70 -10.09
CA ARG A 5 27.91 11.37 -11.52
C ARG A 5 29.26 10.71 -11.86
N GLY A 6 30.09 10.42 -10.85
CA GLY A 6 31.42 9.84 -11.06
C GLY A 6 31.38 8.39 -11.52
N MET A 7 32.32 8.02 -12.38
CA MET A 7 32.60 6.62 -12.74
C MET A 7 33.04 5.89 -11.46
N GLY A 8 32.28 4.86 -11.04
CA GLY A 8 32.46 4.17 -9.75
C GLY A 8 31.47 4.53 -8.64
N ALA A 9 30.50 5.42 -8.89
CA ALA A 9 29.48 5.81 -7.89
C ALA A 9 28.28 4.84 -7.77
N ASP A 10 28.31 3.69 -8.43
CA ASP A 10 27.16 2.77 -8.56
C ASP A 10 26.57 2.36 -7.20
N ARG A 11 27.43 1.94 -6.25
CA ARG A 11 27.00 1.53 -4.91
C ARG A 11 26.15 2.60 -4.22
N LYS A 12 26.58 3.87 -4.29
CA LYS A 12 25.86 5.00 -3.69
C LYS A 12 24.51 5.23 -4.38
N LEU A 13 24.47 5.16 -5.70
CA LEU A 13 23.24 5.34 -6.49
C LEU A 13 22.23 4.21 -6.22
N LYS A 14 22.69 2.96 -6.12
CA LYS A 14 21.87 1.80 -5.76
C LYS A 14 21.27 1.94 -4.37
N SER A 15 22.10 2.19 -3.35
CA SER A 15 21.61 2.39 -1.97
C SER A 15 20.65 3.58 -1.86
N HIS A 16 20.92 4.66 -2.58
CA HIS A 16 20.02 5.82 -2.61
C HIS A 16 18.66 5.45 -3.21
N ARG A 17 18.62 4.74 -4.34
CA ARG A 17 17.37 4.27 -4.95
C ARG A 17 16.60 3.32 -4.03
N TRP A 18 17.29 2.41 -3.35
CA TRP A 18 16.66 1.48 -2.40
C TRP A 18 15.97 2.22 -1.25
N ARG A 19 16.63 3.22 -0.66
CA ARG A 19 16.03 4.03 0.41
C ARG A 19 14.83 4.83 -0.08
N GLN A 20 14.95 5.48 -1.24
CA GLN A 20 13.87 6.29 -1.82
C GLN A 20 12.65 5.44 -2.22
N ARG A 21 12.86 4.19 -2.65
CA ARG A 21 11.77 3.29 -3.03
C ARG A 21 10.79 3.00 -1.89
N TRP A 22 11.24 3.07 -0.63
CA TRP A 22 10.36 2.90 0.53
C TRP A 22 9.34 4.03 0.74
N ALA A 23 9.56 5.21 0.15
CA ALA A 23 8.58 6.30 0.17
C ALA A 23 7.41 6.08 -0.81
N ASP A 24 7.59 5.21 -1.81
CA ASP A 24 6.53 4.83 -2.73
C ASP A 24 5.50 3.94 -2.00
N LYS A 25 4.25 4.42 -1.96
CA LYS A 25 3.13 3.75 -1.30
C LYS A 25 2.89 2.34 -1.86
N SER A 26 3.04 2.17 -3.19
CA SER A 26 2.80 0.89 -3.86
C SER A 26 3.87 -0.14 -3.51
N TYR A 27 5.14 0.28 -3.51
CA TYR A 27 6.27 -0.55 -3.12
C TYR A 27 6.20 -0.94 -1.64
N LYS A 28 5.93 0.03 -0.77
CA LYS A 28 5.77 -0.22 0.67
C LYS A 28 4.63 -1.20 0.95
N LYS A 29 3.49 -1.06 0.26
CA LYS A 29 2.33 -1.96 0.43
C LYS A 29 2.62 -3.41 0.07
N SER A 30 3.41 -3.65 -0.99
CA SER A 30 3.77 -4.99 -1.45
C SER A 30 4.89 -5.65 -0.64
N HIS A 31 5.87 -4.87 -0.15
CA HIS A 31 7.08 -5.42 0.47
C HIS A 31 7.04 -5.48 2.01
N LEU A 32 6.07 -4.84 2.67
CA LEU A 32 5.94 -4.85 4.14
C LEU A 32 5.06 -6.00 4.67
N GLY A 33 4.53 -6.87 3.81
CA GLY A 33 3.63 -7.96 4.20
C GLY A 33 2.21 -7.52 4.59
N ASN A 34 1.85 -6.25 4.36
CA ASN A 34 0.51 -5.70 4.67
C ASN A 34 -0.63 -6.43 3.96
N VAL A 35 -0.36 -7.18 2.90
CA VAL A 35 -1.37 -7.97 2.17
C VAL A 35 -1.91 -9.11 3.03
N TRP A 36 -1.07 -9.74 3.84
CA TRP A 36 -1.42 -10.90 4.66
C TRP A 36 -2.17 -10.54 5.95
N LYS A 37 -2.07 -9.28 6.40
CA LYS A 37 -2.81 -8.77 7.57
C LYS A 37 -4.25 -8.36 7.26
N LYS A 38 -4.64 -8.36 5.99
CA LYS A 38 -5.97 -7.93 5.56
C LYS A 38 -6.98 -9.07 5.70
N PRO A 39 -8.28 -8.77 5.82
CA PRO A 39 -9.30 -9.80 5.97
C PRO A 39 -9.27 -10.86 4.86
N PHE A 40 -8.91 -10.47 3.62
CA PHE A 40 -8.85 -11.41 2.49
C PHE A 40 -7.45 -12.03 2.28
N SER A 41 -6.46 -11.66 3.09
CA SER A 41 -5.09 -12.19 3.01
C SER A 41 -4.47 -12.20 1.60
N GLY A 42 -4.88 -11.28 0.71
CA GLY A 42 -4.38 -11.21 -0.67
C GLY A 42 -5.24 -11.92 -1.73
N SER A 43 -6.30 -12.62 -1.35
CA SER A 43 -7.28 -13.18 -2.28
C SER A 43 -8.18 -12.09 -2.89
N SER A 44 -8.72 -12.36 -4.09
CA SER A 44 -9.73 -11.53 -4.74
C SER A 44 -11.07 -11.59 -4.01
N HIS A 45 -11.46 -12.75 -3.50
CA HIS A 45 -12.74 -13.00 -2.85
C HIS A 45 -12.60 -13.95 -1.65
N ALA A 46 -13.58 -13.91 -0.76
CA ALA A 46 -13.73 -14.83 0.37
C ALA A 46 -15.21 -15.19 0.56
N LYS A 47 -15.48 -16.38 1.13
CA LYS A 47 -16.81 -16.80 1.55
C LYS A 47 -17.01 -16.43 3.02
N GLY A 48 -18.23 -16.04 3.41
CA GLY A 48 -18.56 -15.68 4.79
C GLY A 48 -19.99 -16.07 5.17
N ILE A 49 -20.32 -15.91 6.45
CA ILE A 49 -21.66 -16.14 7.02
C ILE A 49 -22.21 -14.78 7.45
N VAL A 50 -23.51 -14.55 7.22
CA VAL A 50 -24.18 -13.31 7.62
C VAL A 50 -24.43 -13.33 9.13
N LEU A 51 -24.05 -12.26 9.82
CA LEU A 51 -24.33 -12.08 11.26
C LEU A 51 -25.58 -11.22 11.48
N GLU A 52 -25.61 -10.04 10.86
CA GLU A 52 -26.69 -9.07 11.01
C GLU A 52 -26.80 -8.17 9.77
N LYS A 53 -27.94 -7.49 9.62
CA LYS A 53 -28.15 -6.46 8.60
C LYS A 53 -27.95 -5.09 9.26
N ILE A 54 -27.00 -4.31 8.75
CA ILE A 54 -26.63 -3.00 9.28
C ILE A 54 -26.96 -1.95 8.23
N ASP A 55 -27.70 -0.93 8.64
CA ASP A 55 -28.00 0.26 7.85
C ASP A 55 -26.89 1.31 8.05
N ILE A 56 -26.28 1.80 6.97
CA ILE A 56 -25.13 2.73 7.04
C ILE A 56 -25.47 4.00 6.26
N GLU A 57 -25.58 5.11 6.99
CA GLU A 57 -25.88 6.42 6.42
C GLU A 57 -24.89 6.84 5.31
N ALA A 58 -25.44 7.45 4.26
CA ALA A 58 -24.67 7.98 3.15
C ALA A 58 -23.72 9.11 3.58
N LYS A 59 -22.58 9.25 2.90
CA LYS A 59 -21.67 10.38 3.13
C LYS A 59 -22.27 11.66 2.55
N GLN A 60 -22.09 12.75 3.29
CA GLN A 60 -22.44 14.11 2.86
C GLN A 60 -21.90 14.40 1.45
N PRO A 61 -22.65 15.10 0.57
CA PRO A 61 -23.88 15.87 0.84
C PRO A 61 -25.20 15.10 0.63
N ASN A 62 -25.17 13.78 0.47
CA ASN A 62 -26.36 13.00 0.17
C ASN A 62 -27.11 12.60 1.45
N SER A 63 -28.44 12.49 1.37
CA SER A 63 -29.31 12.04 2.47
C SER A 63 -30.00 10.73 2.11
N ALA A 64 -29.47 9.61 2.62
CA ALA A 64 -30.03 8.27 2.51
C ALA A 64 -29.44 7.36 3.60
N ILE A 65 -30.19 6.33 3.98
CA ILE A 65 -29.77 5.21 4.84
C ILE A 65 -29.51 3.99 3.96
#